data_AF-A0A2P5Z9K2-F1
#
_entry.id   AF-A0A2P5Z9K2-F1
#
_cell.length_a   1.000
_cell.length_b   1.000
_cell.length_c   1.000
_cell.angle_alpha   90.00
_cell.angle_beta   90.00
_cell.angle_gamma   90.00
#
_symmetry.space_group_name_H-M   'P 1'
#
loop_
_entity.id
_entity.type
_entity.pdbx_description
1 polymer ?
#
loop_
_entity_poly.entity_id
_entity_poly.type
_entity_poly.pdbx_seq_one_letter_code
_entity_poly.pdbx_strand_id
1 'polypeptide(L)'
;MSDGSRGVEPSLPELLSQIWARVVVQVNKLIAAHERFGFVKFSEVLNPSLPDVLQGFEFIDFALIQLVDSGLLEYDETRNALNSRQCILKMRQLAAALESNEHAEAERIMVELRQQSQF
;
A
#
# COMPACT_ATOMS: atom_id res chain seq x y z
N MET A 1 -36.94 22.86 -6.13
CA MET A 1 -35.54 23.20 -5.82
C MET A 1 -34.88 21.92 -5.36
N SER A 2 -34.20 21.23 -6.27
CA SER A 2 -33.55 19.96 -5.98
C SER A 2 -32.07 20.24 -5.76
N ASP A 3 -31.61 19.91 -4.56
CA ASP A 3 -30.29 20.17 -4.04
C ASP A 3 -29.23 19.44 -4.89
N GLY A 4 -28.42 20.21 -5.60
CA GLY A 4 -27.44 19.76 -6.58
C GLY A 4 -26.10 19.39 -5.94
N SER A 5 -26.12 18.60 -4.87
CA SER A 5 -24.89 18.11 -4.25
C SER A 5 -24.31 16.93 -5.04
N ARG A 6 -23.87 17.20 -6.29
CA ARG A 6 -22.89 16.34 -6.95
C ARG A 6 -21.59 16.50 -6.19
N GLY A 7 -21.23 15.50 -5.38
CA GLY A 7 -19.92 15.46 -4.74
C GLY A 7 -18.85 15.69 -5.79
N VAL A 8 -17.93 16.62 -5.52
CA VAL A 8 -16.81 16.91 -6.41
C VAL A 8 -16.02 15.61 -6.56
N GLU A 9 -16.05 15.01 -7.75
CA GLU A 9 -15.21 13.85 -8.06
C GLU A 9 -13.76 14.30 -7.93
N PRO A 10 -12.91 13.57 -7.18
CA PRO A 10 -11.52 13.95 -7.03
C PRO A 10 -10.84 13.93 -8.40
N SER A 11 -10.00 14.94 -8.65
CA SER A 11 -9.13 14.92 -9.81
C SER A 11 -8.19 13.71 -9.75
N LEU A 12 -7.68 13.26 -10.91
CA LEU A 12 -6.74 12.14 -10.97
C LEU A 12 -5.52 12.33 -10.03
N PRO A 13 -4.86 13.51 -9.97
CA PRO A 13 -3.76 13.73 -9.03
C PRO A 13 -4.19 13.61 -7.55
N GLU A 14 -5.37 14.11 -7.19
CA GLU A 14 -5.91 13.96 -5.83
C GLU A 14 -6.22 12.51 -5.50
N LEU A 15 -6.78 11.76 -6.45
CA LEU A 15 -7.06 10.34 -6.29
C LEU A 15 -5.76 9.53 -6.08
N LEU A 16 -4.73 9.79 -6.90
CA LEU A 16 -3.42 9.13 -6.77
C LEU A 16 -2.76 9.47 -5.42
N SER A 17 -2.87 10.72 -4.98
CA SER A 17 -2.36 11.14 -3.67
C SER A 17 -3.11 10.47 -2.51
N GLN A 18 -4.43 10.32 -2.63
CA GLN A 18 -5.24 9.59 -1.65
C GLN A 18 -4.90 8.09 -1.61
N ILE A 19 -4.65 7.48 -2.78
CA ILE A 19 -4.20 6.09 -2.87
C ILE A 19 -2.85 5.93 -2.16
N TRP A 20 -1.88 6.79 -2.48
CA TRP A 20 -0.57 6.77 -1.82
C TRP A 20 -0.71 6.91 -0.30
N ALA A 21 -1.47 7.90 0.18
CA ALA A 21 -1.68 8.11 1.60
C ALA A 21 -2.29 6.88 2.29
N ARG A 22 -3.27 6.22 1.66
CA ARG A 22 -3.86 4.98 2.19
C ARG A 22 -2.86 3.84 2.25
N VAL A 23 -2.04 3.65 1.21
CA VAL A 23 -0.98 2.63 1.19
C VAL A 23 0.03 2.88 2.31
N VAL A 24 0.53 4.11 2.45
CA VAL A 24 1.48 4.49 3.51
C VAL A 24 0.91 4.26 4.91
N VAL A 25 -0.37 4.57 5.15
CA VAL A 25 -1.02 4.30 6.44
C VAL A 25 -1.00 2.80 6.78
N GLN A 26 -1.25 1.92 5.80
CA GLN A 26 -1.19 0.48 6.05
C GLN A 26 0.25 0.01 6.32
N VAL A 27 1.23 0.52 5.56
CA VAL A 27 2.65 0.23 5.79
C VAL A 27 3.08 0.67 7.19
N ASN A 28 2.67 1.85 7.64
CA ASN A 28 3.02 2.34 8.97
C ASN A 28 2.36 1.51 10.09
N LYS A 29 1.13 1.02 9.89
CA LYS A 29 0.51 0.08 10.84
C LYS A 29 1.27 -1.24 10.90
N LEU A 30 1.73 -1.76 9.77
CA LEU A 30 2.55 -2.98 9.69
C LEU A 30 3.88 -2.80 10.45
N ILE A 31 4.57 -1.68 10.23
CA ILE A 31 5.83 -1.34 10.92
C ILE A 31 5.59 -1.27 12.43
N ALA A 32 4.56 -0.55 12.88
CA ALA A 32 4.26 -0.41 14.30
C ALA A 32 3.90 -1.75 14.97
N ALA A 33 3.17 -2.62 14.27
CA ALA A 33 2.83 -3.95 14.77
C ALA A 33 4.08 -4.84 14.87
N HIS A 34 4.94 -4.81 13.85
CA HIS A 34 6.20 -5.56 13.82
C HIS A 34 7.14 -5.13 14.94
N GLU A 35 7.33 -3.82 15.17
CA GLU A 35 8.15 -3.30 16.28
C GLU A 35 7.63 -3.72 17.65
N ARG A 36 6.30 -3.79 17.81
CA ARG A 36 5.67 -4.09 19.09
C ARG A 36 5.66 -5.59 19.43
N PHE A 37 5.49 -6.45 18.43
CA PHE A 37 5.20 -7.87 18.64
C PHE A 37 6.26 -8.82 18.06
N GLY A 38 7.15 -8.33 17.20
CA GLY A 38 8.11 -9.14 16.45
C GLY A 38 7.45 -10.09 15.45
N PHE A 39 8.27 -10.79 14.66
CA PHE A 39 7.85 -11.62 13.54
C PHE A 39 6.69 -12.58 13.85
N VAL A 40 6.76 -13.32 14.96
CA VAL A 40 5.84 -14.45 15.21
C VAL A 40 4.43 -13.97 15.55
N LYS A 41 4.31 -12.82 16.24
CA LYS A 41 3.03 -12.40 16.81
C LYS A 41 2.33 -11.36 15.97
N PHE A 42 3.04 -10.53 15.20
CA PHE A 42 2.38 -9.40 14.54
C PHE A 42 1.38 -9.82 13.45
N SER A 43 1.62 -10.94 12.76
CA SER A 43 0.67 -11.52 11.79
C SER A 43 -0.65 -11.93 12.44
N GLU A 44 -0.62 -12.37 13.70
CA GLU A 44 -1.80 -12.78 14.48
C GLU A 44 -2.59 -11.59 15.05
N VAL A 45 -1.93 -10.43 15.24
CA VAL A 45 -2.58 -9.23 15.85
C VAL A 45 -2.99 -8.18 14.82
N LEU A 46 -2.65 -8.36 13.54
CA LEU A 46 -3.03 -7.45 12.46
C LEU A 46 -4.55 -7.48 12.24
N ASN A 47 -5.18 -6.32 12.39
CA ASN A 47 -6.58 -6.11 12.06
C ASN A 47 -6.74 -4.80 11.27
N PRO A 48 -7.16 -4.84 9.98
CA PRO A 48 -7.41 -6.04 9.16
C PRO A 48 -6.14 -6.90 8.96
N SER A 49 -6.34 -8.18 8.62
CA SER A 49 -5.21 -9.08 8.35
C SER A 49 -4.44 -8.63 7.10
N LEU A 50 -3.18 -9.04 6.95
CA LEU A 50 -2.40 -8.69 5.77
C LEU A 50 -3.06 -9.18 4.46
N PRO A 51 -3.62 -10.41 4.38
CA PRO A 51 -4.42 -10.82 3.23
C PRO A 51 -5.64 -9.92 2.93
N ASP A 52 -6.39 -9.49 3.96
CA ASP A 52 -7.53 -8.59 3.77
C ASP A 52 -7.10 -7.23 3.19
N VAL A 53 -5.98 -6.71 3.68
CA VAL A 53 -5.38 -5.47 3.18
C VAL A 53 -4.98 -5.64 1.71
N LEU A 54 -4.35 -6.76 1.36
CA LEU A 54 -3.92 -7.05 -0.01
C LEU A 54 -5.09 -7.21 -0.98
N GLN A 55 -6.17 -7.86 -0.55
CA GLN A 55 -7.41 -7.97 -1.32
C GLN A 55 -7.98 -6.58 -1.63
N GLY A 56 -7.98 -5.67 -0.65
CA GLY A 56 -8.37 -4.27 -0.86
C GLY A 56 -7.50 -3.51 -1.87
N PHE A 57 -6.27 -3.98 -2.12
CA PHE A 57 -5.33 -3.36 -3.05
C PHE A 57 -5.31 -3.98 -4.44
N GLU A 58 -5.95 -5.13 -4.70
CA GLU A 58 -5.92 -5.78 -6.02
C GLU A 58 -6.40 -4.87 -7.15
N PHE A 59 -7.57 -4.25 -6.96
CA PHE A 59 -8.12 -3.32 -7.94
C PHE A 59 -7.27 -2.05 -8.08
N ILE A 60 -6.71 -1.57 -6.98
CA ILE A 60 -5.85 -0.37 -6.97
C ILE A 60 -4.56 -0.65 -7.75
N ASP A 61 -3.89 -1.78 -7.51
CA ASP A 61 -2.69 -2.17 -8.23
C ASP A 61 -2.96 -2.32 -9.74
N PHE A 62 -4.07 -2.95 -10.10
CA PHE A 62 -4.50 -3.04 -11.50
C PHE A 62 -4.72 -1.65 -12.14
N ALA A 63 -5.44 -0.75 -11.46
CA ALA A 63 -5.68 0.60 -11.96
C ALA A 63 -4.38 1.40 -12.11
N LEU A 64 -3.47 1.30 -11.14
CA LEU A 64 -2.16 1.95 -11.19
C LEU A 64 -1.30 1.43 -12.35
N ILE A 65 -1.36 0.13 -12.67
CA ILE A 65 -0.70 -0.44 -13.86
C ILE A 65 -1.21 0.24 -15.13
N GLN A 66 -2.53 0.25 -15.31
CA GLN A 66 -3.13 0.83 -16.53
C GLN A 66 -2.81 2.32 -16.67
N LEU A 67 -2.81 3.06 -15.57
CA LEU A 67 -2.46 4.49 -15.57
C LEU A 67 -1.00 4.73 -15.92
N VAL A 68 -0.07 3.97 -15.33
CA VAL A 68 1.36 4.07 -15.66
C VAL A 68 1.63 3.70 -17.12
N ASP A 69 1.05 2.58 -17.58
CA ASP A 69 1.25 2.06 -18.93
C ASP A 69 0.61 2.97 -20.01
N SER A 70 -0.37 3.81 -19.64
CA SER A 70 -0.98 4.78 -20.55
C SER A 70 -0.02 5.88 -21.01
N GLY A 71 1.04 6.17 -20.22
CA GLY A 71 1.95 7.29 -20.47
C GLY A 71 1.33 8.68 -20.32
N LEU A 72 0.11 8.77 -19.75
CA LEU A 72 -0.63 10.04 -19.60
C LEU A 72 -0.35 10.76 -18.27
N LEU A 73 0.38 10.13 -17.36
CA LEU A 73 0.68 10.69 -16.04
C LEU A 73 1.82 11.71 -16.11
N GLU A 74 1.68 12.80 -15.36
CA GLU A 74 2.76 13.72 -15.11
C GLU A 74 3.86 13.08 -14.26
N TYR A 75 5.00 13.75 -14.12
CA TYR A 75 6.17 13.20 -13.42
C TYR A 75 5.87 12.80 -11.96
N ASP A 76 5.24 13.70 -11.19
CA ASP A 76 4.92 13.43 -9.78
C ASP A 76 3.80 12.37 -9.63
N GLU A 77 2.84 12.34 -10.55
CA GLU A 77 1.78 11.33 -10.59
C GLU A 77 2.34 9.94 -10.90
N THR A 78 3.24 9.85 -11.88
CA THR A 78 3.97 8.64 -12.24
C THR A 78 4.78 8.14 -11.04
N ARG A 79 5.51 9.03 -10.35
CA ARG A 79 6.25 8.69 -9.14
C ARG A 79 5.33 8.13 -8.06
N ASN A 80 4.21 8.80 -7.76
CA ASN A 80 3.27 8.35 -6.73
C ASN A 80 2.63 7.00 -7.08
N ALA A 81 2.29 6.78 -8.35
CA ALA A 81 1.74 5.53 -8.84
C ALA A 81 2.75 4.38 -8.71
N LEU A 82 3.99 4.60 -9.13
CA LEU A 82 5.08 3.61 -9.03
C LEU A 82 5.41 3.28 -7.56
N ASN A 83 5.52 4.29 -6.69
CA ASN A 83 5.76 4.09 -5.27
C ASN A 83 4.64 3.28 -4.61
N SER A 84 3.38 3.62 -4.92
CA SER A 84 2.21 2.89 -4.41
C SER A 84 2.27 1.41 -4.81
N ARG A 85 2.57 1.13 -6.08
CA ARG A 85 2.71 -0.24 -6.58
C ARG A 85 3.86 -0.99 -5.91
N GLN A 86 5.00 -0.33 -5.73
CA GLN A 86 6.15 -0.96 -5.08
C GLN A 86 5.84 -1.34 -3.62
N CYS A 87 5.14 -0.47 -2.88
CA CYS A 87 4.68 -0.78 -1.52
C CYS A 87 3.69 -1.96 -1.52
N ILE A 88 2.72 -1.99 -2.45
CA ILE A 88 1.77 -3.11 -2.57
C ILE A 88 2.51 -4.43 -2.86
N LEU A 89 3.47 -4.41 -3.77
CA LEU A 89 4.29 -5.59 -4.07
C LEU A 89 5.07 -6.08 -2.84
N LYS A 90 5.69 -5.17 -2.09
CA LYS A 90 6.40 -5.53 -0.85
C LYS A 90 5.46 -6.11 0.20
N MET A 91 4.24 -5.58 0.35
CA MET A 91 3.24 -6.17 1.24
C MET A 91 2.85 -7.60 0.81
N ARG A 92 2.77 -7.88 -0.50
CA ARG A 92 2.56 -9.25 -1.01
C ARG A 92 3.74 -10.17 -0.69
N GLN A 93 4.96 -9.69 -0.89
CA GLN A 93 6.18 -10.43 -0.53
C GLN A 93 6.25 -10.72 0.97
N LEU A 94 5.88 -9.74 1.80
CA LEU A 94 5.82 -9.92 3.24
C LEU A 94 4.80 -11.00 3.62
N ALA A 95 3.60 -10.99 3.03
CA ALA A 95 2.60 -12.03 3.26
C ALA A 95 3.14 -13.42 2.92
N ALA A 96 3.77 -13.58 1.76
CA ALA A 96 4.36 -14.85 1.35
C ALA A 96 5.50 -15.32 2.28
N ALA A 97 6.35 -14.38 2.74
CA ALA A 97 7.43 -14.69 3.69
C ALA A 97 6.88 -15.12 5.06
N LEU A 98 5.79 -14.51 5.52
CA LEU A 98 5.12 -14.90 6.76
C LEU A 98 4.48 -16.28 6.64
N GLU A 99 3.77 -16.56 5.55
CA GLU A 99 3.16 -17.87 5.29
C GLU A 99 4.22 -18.98 5.20
N SER A 100 5.39 -18.68 4.64
CA SER A 100 6.51 -19.61 4.48
C SER A 100 7.43 -19.69 5.70
N ASN A 101 7.16 -18.94 6.77
CA ASN A 101 8.03 -18.80 7.96
C ASN A 101 9.47 -18.35 7.61
N GLU A 102 9.65 -17.56 6.55
CA GLU A 102 10.94 -17.03 6.13
C GLU A 102 11.30 -15.74 6.89
N HIS A 103 11.72 -15.91 8.14
CA HIS A 103 12.03 -14.81 9.06
C HIS A 103 12.98 -13.75 8.49
N ALA A 104 14.11 -14.18 7.93
CA ALA A 104 15.13 -13.25 7.42
C ALA A 104 14.60 -12.40 6.25
N GLU A 105 13.75 -13.00 5.41
CA GLU A 105 13.15 -12.33 4.26
C GLU A 105 12.10 -11.31 4.70
N ALA A 106 11.23 -11.68 5.65
CA ALA A 106 10.26 -10.73 6.21
C ALA A 106 10.95 -9.53 6.88
N GLU A 107 12.00 -9.75 7.67
CA GLU A 107 12.77 -8.66 8.28
C GLU A 107 13.38 -7.74 7.22
N ARG A 108 13.96 -8.30 6.15
CA ARG A 108 14.49 -7.53 5.02
C ARG A 108 13.39 -6.66 4.39
N ILE A 109 12.22 -7.23 4.13
CA ILE A 109 11.08 -6.52 3.52
C ILE A 109 10.58 -5.41 4.45
N MET A 110 10.53 -5.65 5.77
CA MET A 110 10.12 -4.64 6.76
C MET A 110 11.08 -3.43 6.79
N VAL A 111 12.39 -3.67 6.66
CA VAL A 111 13.39 -2.59 6.54
C VAL A 111 13.15 -1.77 5.28
N GLU A 112 12.87 -2.42 4.15
CA GLU A 112 12.61 -1.74 2.89
C GLU A 112 11.30 -0.95 2.91
N LEU A 113 10.23 -1.50 3.49
CA LEU A 113 8.96 -0.80 3.69
C LEU A 113 9.13 0.45 4.55
N ARG A 114 9.98 0.39 5.59
CA ARG A 114 10.30 1.53 6.45
C ARG A 114 11.04 2.65 5.72
N GLN A 115 11.93 2.31 4.80
CA GLN A 115 12.62 3.31 3.98
C GLN A 115 11.66 4.00 3.03
N GLN A 116 10.62 3.30 2.56
CA GLN A 116 9.63 3.84 1.64
C GLN A 116 8.54 4.68 2.31
N SER A 117 8.21 4.41 3.57
CA SER A 117 7.19 5.17 4.30
C SER A 117 7.68 6.49 4.90
N GLN A 118 8.97 6.80 4.83
CA GLN A 118 9.58 8.05 5.32
C GLN A 118 9.51 9.22 4.33
N PHE A 119 8.83 9.05 3.19
CA PHE A 119 8.68 10.07 2.13
C PHE A 119 7.23 10.53 1.96
#